data_AF-A0A8S2PFY2-F1
#
_entry.id   AF-A0A8S2PFY2-F1
#
_cell.length_a   1.000
_cell.length_b   1.000
_cell.length_c   1.000
_cell.angle_alpha   90.00
_cell.angle_beta   90.00
_cell.angle_gamma   90.00
#
_symmetry.space_group_name_H-M   'P 1'
#
loop_
_entity.id
_entity.type
_entity.pdbx_description
1 polymer ?
#
loop_
_entity_poly.entity_id
_entity_poly.type
_entity_poly.pdbx_seq_one_letter_code
_entity_poly.pdbx_strand_id
1 'polypeptide(L)'
;LYIQNLTVLLTRDDNDEQCLQYYYCFTNDKAYGQRIEVIVQPSNETMNNKTTDEVTFTDIKSNRWYSRNITFSLRTTNYTVRILYGVIDVSY
;
A
#
# COMPACT_ATOMS: atom_id res chain seq x y z
N LEU A 1 -3.37 -0.21 -14.25
CA LEU A 1 -3.54 -0.87 -12.94
C LEU A 1 -5.04 -1.03 -12.69
N TYR A 2 -5.53 -2.23 -12.41
CA TYR A 2 -6.96 -2.49 -12.18
C TYR A 2 -7.17 -3.11 -10.80
N ILE A 3 -6.98 -2.30 -9.75
CA ILE A 3 -7.38 -2.71 -8.40
C ILE A 3 -8.88 -2.54 -8.31
N GLN A 4 -9.61 -3.64 -8.13
CA GLN A 4 -11.07 -3.63 -8.08
C GLN A 4 -11.57 -3.07 -6.76
N ASN A 5 -10.90 -3.41 -5.66
CA ASN A 5 -11.23 -2.98 -4.32
C ASN A 5 -9.96 -2.85 -3.50
N LEU A 6 -9.96 -1.84 -2.63
CA LEU A 6 -8.92 -1.62 -1.64
C LEU A 6 -9.59 -1.40 -0.28
N THR A 7 -9.25 -2.24 0.70
CA THR A 7 -9.67 -2.06 2.09
C THR A 7 -8.45 -1.81 2.95
N VAL A 8 -8.53 -0.82 3.83
CA VAL A 8 -7.45 -0.39 4.69
C VAL A 8 -7.91 -0.50 6.15
N LEU A 9 -7.16 -1.21 6.97
CA LEU A 9 -7.38 -1.34 8.40
C LEU A 9 -6.18 -0.76 9.14
N LEU A 10 -6.43 0.21 10.01
CA LEU A 10 -5.41 0.73 10.90
C LEU A 10 -5.58 0.09 12.27
N THR A 11 -4.54 -0.59 12.72
CA THR A 11 -4.48 -1.20 14.06
C THR A 11 -3.33 -0.59 14.84
N ARG A 12 -3.49 -0.50 16.16
CA ARG A 12 -2.46 -0.05 17.09
C ARG A 12 -2.10 -1.23 17.97
N ASP A 13 -0.81 -1.54 18.07
CA ASP A 13 -0.30 -2.52 19.04
C ASP A 13 -0.01 -1.83 20.39
N ASP A 14 0.08 -2.63 21.45
CA ASP A 14 0.40 -2.20 22.82
C ASP A 14 1.80 -1.55 22.93
N ASN A 15 2.66 -1.71 21.92
CA ASN A 15 4.01 -1.16 21.83
C ASN A 15 4.09 0.25 21.19
N ASP A 16 2.97 0.98 21.09
CA ASP A 16 2.87 2.27 20.36
C ASP A 16 3.19 2.20 18.86
N GLU A 17 3.40 1.01 18.32
CA GLU A 17 3.52 0.77 16.89
C GLU A 17 2.14 0.72 16.24
N GLN A 18 2.02 1.37 15.09
CA GLN A 18 0.82 1.33 14.27
C GLN A 18 1.05 0.41 13.08
N CYS A 19 0.05 -0.37 12.74
CA CYS A 19 0.07 -1.28 11.61
C CYS A 19 -1.05 -0.93 10.64
N LEU A 20 -0.68 -0.55 9.43
CA LEU A 20 -1.59 -0.41 8.30
C LEU A 20 -1.66 -1.74 7.56
N GLN A 21 -2.81 -2.39 7.61
CA GLN A 21 -3.08 -3.54 6.76
C GLN A 21 -3.91 -3.09 5.57
N TYR A 22 -3.49 -3.45 4.35
CA TYR A 22 -4.24 -3.17 3.14
C TYR A 22 -4.45 -4.43 2.30
N TYR A 23 -5.65 -4.53 1.72
CA TYR A 23 -6.07 -5.64 0.87
C TYR A 23 -6.29 -5.12 -0.54
N TYR A 24 -5.81 -5.85 -1.55
CA TYR A 24 -5.98 -5.49 -2.95
C TYR A 24 -6.32 -6.73 -3.78
N CYS A 25 -7.06 -6.51 -4.86
CA CYS A 25 -7.46 -7.55 -5.81
C CYS A 25 -7.36 -6.99 -7.23
N PHE A 26 -6.75 -7.76 -8.15
CA PHE A 26 -6.61 -7.38 -9.55
C PHE A 26 -7.75 -7.92 -10.40
N THR A 27 -8.18 -7.18 -11.41
CA THR A 27 -9.21 -7.65 -12.36
C THR A 27 -8.67 -8.57 -13.46
N ASN A 28 -7.35 -8.60 -13.71
CA ASN A 28 -6.73 -9.46 -14.72
C ASN A 28 -5.30 -9.91 -14.32
N ASP A 29 -4.83 -10.98 -14.95
CA ASP A 29 -3.52 -11.62 -14.67
C ASP A 29 -2.34 -10.86 -15.32
N LYS A 30 -2.59 -9.72 -16.00
CA LYS A 30 -1.61 -8.99 -16.81
C LYS A 30 -0.90 -7.85 -16.05
N ALA A 31 -0.89 -7.91 -14.72
CA ALA A 31 -0.25 -6.89 -13.89
C ALA A 31 1.20 -7.23 -13.49
N TYR A 32 1.80 -8.28 -14.08
CA TYR A 32 3.21 -8.64 -13.87
C TYR A 32 4.12 -7.42 -14.09
N GLY A 33 5.03 -7.20 -13.15
CA GLY A 33 5.96 -6.09 -13.17
C GLY A 33 5.36 -4.74 -12.74
N GLN A 34 4.05 -4.62 -12.49
CA GLN A 34 3.48 -3.38 -11.96
C GLN A 34 3.90 -3.14 -10.50
N ARG A 35 3.88 -1.86 -10.07
CA ARG A 35 4.25 -1.44 -8.71
C ARG A 35 3.13 -0.67 -8.02
N ILE A 36 2.89 -0.97 -6.75
CA ILE A 36 2.16 -0.09 -5.83
C ILE A 36 3.17 0.48 -4.84
N GLU A 37 3.10 1.79 -4.64
CA GLU A 37 3.74 2.49 -3.53
C GLU A 37 2.64 2.96 -2.58
N VAL A 38 2.73 2.57 -1.30
CA VAL A 38 1.83 3.01 -0.24
C VAL A 38 2.60 3.94 0.68
N ILE A 39 2.11 5.17 0.81
CA ILE A 39 2.72 6.21 1.63
C ILE A 39 1.78 6.51 2.79
N VAL A 40 2.28 6.34 4.01
CA VAL A 40 1.61 6.75 5.25
C VAL A 40 2.31 7.98 5.79
N GLN A 41 1.56 9.05 6.03
CA GLN A 41 2.09 10.29 6.59
C GLN A 41 1.11 10.87 7.61
N PRO A 42 1.58 11.62 8.63
CA PRO A 42 0.72 12.46 9.43
C PRO A 42 -0.02 13.47 8.55
N SER A 43 -1.31 13.68 8.79
CA SER A 43 -2.13 14.55 7.92
C SER A 43 -1.66 16.02 7.89
N ASN A 44 -0.97 16.47 8.93
CA ASN A 44 -0.55 17.86 9.11
C ASN A 44 0.96 18.08 8.90
N GLU A 45 1.71 17.06 8.48
CA GLU A 45 3.16 17.16 8.31
C GLU A 45 3.58 17.24 6.85
N THR A 46 4.78 17.79 6.65
CA THR A 46 5.43 17.81 5.33
C THR A 46 5.81 16.39 4.91
N MET A 47 5.93 16.18 3.60
CA MET A 47 6.16 14.85 2.99
C MET A 47 7.49 14.17 3.40
N ASN A 48 8.31 14.86 4.20
CA ASN A 48 9.57 14.36 4.74
C ASN A 48 9.37 13.39 5.92
N ASN A 49 8.24 13.47 6.64
CA ASN A 49 7.91 12.53 7.70
C ASN A 49 6.85 11.54 7.22
N LYS A 50 7.30 10.54 6.45
CA LYS A 50 6.45 9.50 5.86
C LYS A 50 7.06 8.12 6.04
N THR A 51 6.20 7.10 6.10
CA THR A 51 6.59 5.71 5.92
C THR A 51 6.10 5.26 4.54
N THR A 52 6.96 4.61 3.77
CA THR A 52 6.63 4.11 2.44
C THR A 52 6.83 2.59 2.38
N ASP A 53 5.88 1.89 1.78
CA ASP A 53 6.00 0.49 1.36
C ASP A 53 5.94 0.43 -0.17
N GLU A 54 6.82 -0.35 -0.77
CA GLU A 54 6.85 -0.58 -2.21
C GLU A 54 6.76 -2.08 -2.51
N VAL A 55 5.89 -2.44 -3.43
CA VAL A 55 5.73 -3.82 -3.88
C VAL A 55 5.69 -3.90 -5.39
N THR A 56 6.57 -4.73 -5.95
CA THR A 56 6.56 -5.15 -7.35
C THR A 56 5.90 -6.52 -7.45
N PHE A 57 4.95 -6.68 -8.37
CA PHE A 57 4.20 -7.92 -8.48
C PHE A 57 4.85 -8.89 -9.48
N THR A 58 5.15 -10.10 -9.03
CA THR A 58 5.84 -11.13 -9.84
C THR A 58 4.97 -12.36 -10.14
N ASP A 59 3.88 -12.60 -9.40
CA ASP A 59 2.95 -13.69 -9.67
C ASP A 59 1.52 -13.28 -9.25
N ILE A 60 0.70 -12.90 -10.23
CA ILE A 60 -0.62 -12.31 -10.01
C ILE A 60 -1.71 -13.18 -10.63
N LYS A 61 -2.74 -13.45 -9.83
CA LYS A 61 -3.99 -14.04 -10.28
C LYS A 61 -5.12 -13.03 -10.08
N SER A 62 -5.94 -12.88 -11.11
CA SER A 62 -7.16 -12.10 -11.11
C SER A 62 -8.16 -12.65 -10.11
N ASN A 63 -8.97 -11.75 -9.56
CA ASN A 63 -10.00 -12.07 -8.57
C ASN A 63 -9.47 -12.75 -7.29
N ARG A 64 -8.14 -12.70 -7.07
CA ARG A 64 -7.50 -13.15 -5.84
C ARG A 64 -7.20 -11.93 -4.97
N TRP A 65 -7.58 -12.04 -3.70
CA TRP A 65 -7.22 -11.06 -2.69
C TRP A 65 -5.79 -11.28 -2.19
N TYR A 66 -5.06 -10.19 -2.08
CA TYR A 66 -3.72 -10.11 -1.52
C TYR A 66 -3.74 -9.12 -0.35
N SER A 67 -2.93 -9.37 0.66
CA SER A 67 -2.83 -8.54 1.86
C SER A 67 -1.37 -8.16 2.14
N ARG A 68 -1.16 -6.95 2.64
CA ARG A 68 0.16 -6.45 3.08
C ARG A 68 0.00 -5.61 4.34
N ASN A 69 1.05 -5.60 5.14
CA ASN A 69 1.12 -4.87 6.40
C ASN A 69 2.28 -3.88 6.34
N ILE A 70 2.06 -2.66 6.83
CA ILE A 70 3.09 -1.64 7.01
C ILE A 70 3.09 -1.26 8.49
N THR A 71 4.18 -1.54 9.18
CA THR A 71 4.39 -1.07 10.55
C THR A 71 5.06 0.29 10.52
N PHE A 72 4.57 1.23 11.31
CA PHE A 72 5.14 2.58 11.40
C PHE A 72 4.98 3.15 12.80
N SER A 73 5.95 3.97 13.20
CA SER A 73 6.00 4.64 14.51
C SER A 73 5.87 6.15 14.34
N LEU A 74 4.73 6.59 13.83
CA LEU A 74 4.41 8.02 13.74
C LEU A 74 3.54 8.40 14.94
N ARG A 75 3.93 9.40 15.74
CA ARG A 75 3.20 9.82 16.95
C ARG A 75 2.07 10.82 16.63
N THR A 76 1.06 10.38 15.88
CA THR A 76 -0.13 11.20 15.60
C THR A 76 -1.39 10.35 15.65
N THR A 77 -2.56 10.99 15.61
CA THR A 77 -3.86 10.30 15.56
C THR A 77 -4.51 10.40 14.19
N ASN A 78 -4.01 11.29 13.32
CA ASN A 78 -4.57 11.54 12.00
C ASN A 78 -3.53 11.26 10.91
N TYR A 79 -3.89 10.35 10.00
CA TYR A 79 -3.01 9.89 8.93
C TYR A 79 -3.65 10.11 7.57
N THR A 80 -2.81 10.50 6.63
CA THR A 80 -3.14 10.46 5.22
C THR A 80 -2.41 9.25 4.62
N VAL A 81 -3.19 8.30 4.09
CA VAL A 81 -2.67 7.17 3.33
C VAL A 81 -2.81 7.51 1.85
N ARG A 82 -1.71 7.54 1.11
CA ARG A 82 -1.68 7.72 -0.34
C ARG A 82 -1.21 6.44 -1.00
N ILE A 83 -1.89 6.01 -2.04
CA ILE A 83 -1.54 4.81 -2.78
C ILE A 83 -1.26 5.25 -4.21
N LEU A 84 0.02 5.24 -4.56
CA LEU A 84 0.50 5.61 -5.87
C LEU A 84 0.64 4.34 -6.71
N TYR A 85 0.07 4.38 -7.90
CA TYR A 85 0.18 3.34 -8.90
C TYR A 85 1.27 3.73 -9.91
N GLY A 86 2.36 2.98 -9.93
CA GLY A 86 3.39 3.12 -10.96
C GLY A 86 3.01 2.30 -12.19
N VAL A 87 2.97 2.93 -13.36
CA VAL A 87 3.04 2.21 -14.64
C VAL A 87 4.49 1.76 -14.80
N ILE A 88 4.73 0.44 -14.83
CA ILE A 88 6.01 -0.10 -15.23
C ILE A 88 5.85 -0.58 -16.66
N ASP A 89 6.51 0.14 -17.55
CA ASP A 89 6.66 -0.21 -18.95
C ASP A 89 7.74 -1.29 -19.06
N VAL A 90 7.43 -2.39 -19.75
CA VAL A 90 8.40 -3.45 -20.03
C VAL A 90 8.31 -3.72 -21.53
N SER A 91 9.23 -3.14 -22.29
CA SER A 91 9.44 -3.45 -23.71
C SER A 91 10.15 -4.79 -23.88
N TYR A 92 9.73 -5.55 -24.89
CA TYR A 92 10.31 -6.84 -25.30
C TYR A 92 11.75 -6.70 -25.83
#